data_AF-A0A553ST74-F1
#
_entry.id   AF-A0A553ST74-F1
#
_cell.length_a   1.000
_cell.length_b   1.000
_cell.length_c   1.000
_cell.angle_alpha   90.00
_cell.angle_beta   90.00
_cell.angle_gamma   90.00
#
_symmetry.space_group_name_H-M   'P 1'
#
loop_
_entity.id
_entity.type
_entity.pdbx_description
1 polymer ?
#
loop_
_entity_poly.entity_id
_entity_poly.type
_entity_poly.pdbx_seq_one_letter_code
_entity_poly.pdbx_strand_id
1 'polypeptide(L)'
;MIDNRSSKVFDHDIDENLQSLSDTSIVLNFQKAIADLYPHLIPIHAFGYNAFDDIVMPLFYEMVYNTFSYKHGIEINGGETHIYRFSLRCYKGINHIACLPKEKEIDVLINEEWTNMSEQEWKDKSLVFKAFGDGVYNPGGGLEVEEAKNVNFNLVEVDIISNANGRPAKSGVFVHKEAVEFEFVAETYDENFKH
;
A
#
# COMPACT_ATOMS: atom_id res chain seq x y z
N MET A 1 10.23 -43.42 0.16
CA MET A 1 9.61 -42.72 1.29
C MET A 1 8.81 -41.59 0.68
N ILE A 2 7.48 -41.75 0.60
CA ILE A 2 6.60 -40.72 0.03
C ILE A 2 6.43 -39.69 1.16
N ASP A 3 6.93 -38.47 0.95
CA ASP A 3 6.77 -37.37 1.89
C ASP A 3 5.34 -36.85 1.78
N ASN A 4 4.48 -37.34 2.69
CA ASN A 4 3.10 -36.92 2.86
C ASN A 4 3.00 -35.67 3.74
N ARG A 5 3.83 -34.64 3.51
CA ARG A 5 3.53 -33.29 4.02
C ARG A 5 2.35 -32.74 3.22
N SER A 6 1.16 -33.19 3.60
CA SER A 6 -0.07 -32.43 3.41
C SER A 6 0.22 -30.97 3.77
N SER A 7 0.01 -30.08 2.80
CA SER A 7 0.02 -28.63 2.98
C SER A 7 -0.76 -28.30 4.25
N LYS A 8 -0.05 -27.96 5.33
CA LYS A 8 -0.67 -27.30 6.46
C LYS A 8 -1.03 -25.92 5.94
N VAL A 9 -2.30 -25.73 5.61
CA VAL A 9 -2.90 -24.40 5.58
C VAL A 9 -2.70 -23.87 6.99
N PHE A 10 -1.78 -22.93 7.18
CA PHE A 10 -1.56 -22.34 8.49
C PHE A 10 -2.57 -21.21 8.61
N ASP A 11 -3.80 -21.54 9.00
CA ASP A 11 -4.69 -20.52 9.52
C ASP A 11 -4.01 -19.94 10.76
N HIS A 12 -3.68 -18.66 10.72
CA HIS A 12 -3.21 -17.96 11.91
C HIS A 12 -4.35 -17.93 12.93
N ASP A 13 -4.08 -18.35 14.16
CA ASP A 13 -5.01 -18.10 15.25
C ASP A 13 -5.28 -16.60 15.33
N ILE A 14 -6.55 -16.21 15.29
CA ILE A 14 -6.96 -14.81 15.34
C ILE A 14 -6.48 -14.21 16.66
N ASP A 15 -5.66 -13.15 16.59
CA ASP A 15 -5.29 -12.38 17.77
C ASP A 15 -6.45 -11.45 18.15
N GLU A 16 -7.17 -11.80 19.21
CA GLU A 16 -8.31 -11.02 19.72
C GLU A 16 -7.92 -9.56 20.04
N ASN A 17 -6.66 -9.27 20.38
CA ASN A 17 -6.22 -7.91 20.66
C ASN A 17 -6.24 -7.03 19.40
N LEU A 18 -5.96 -7.63 18.23
CA LEU A 18 -5.93 -6.93 16.94
C LEU A 18 -7.33 -6.61 16.40
N GLN A 19 -8.39 -7.28 16.91
CA GLN A 19 -9.77 -6.99 16.51
C GLN A 19 -10.21 -5.56 16.82
N SER A 20 -9.61 -4.96 17.85
CA SER A 20 -9.89 -3.58 18.24
C SER A 20 -9.29 -2.54 17.29
N LEU A 21 -8.31 -2.93 16.46
CA LEU A 21 -7.64 -2.03 15.53
C LEU A 21 -8.37 -2.02 14.18
N SER A 22 -8.65 -0.83 13.64
CA SER A 22 -9.12 -0.72 12.25
C SER A 22 -7.96 -1.01 11.28
N ASP A 23 -8.29 -1.44 10.06
CA ASP A 23 -7.27 -1.60 9.00
C ASP A 23 -6.57 -0.26 8.71
N THR A 24 -7.36 0.82 8.69
CA THR A 24 -6.86 2.21 8.68
C THR A 24 -5.79 2.46 9.73
N SER A 25 -6.01 2.05 10.99
CA SER A 25 -5.05 2.26 12.07
C SER A 25 -3.75 1.48 11.85
N ILE A 26 -3.83 0.27 11.29
CA ILE A 26 -2.65 -0.56 10.97
C ILE A 26 -1.82 0.12 9.88
N VAL A 27 -2.45 0.54 8.78
CA VAL A 27 -1.76 1.19 7.65
C VAL A 27 -1.19 2.56 8.06
N LEU A 28 -1.92 3.35 8.86
CA LEU A 28 -1.41 4.63 9.38
C LEU A 28 -0.30 4.46 10.42
N ASN A 29 -0.28 3.36 11.18
CA ASN A 29 0.85 3.06 12.07
C ASN A 29 2.15 2.84 11.28
N PHE A 30 2.07 2.15 10.14
CA PHE A 30 3.21 2.03 9.22
C PHE A 30 3.64 3.40 8.66
N GLN A 31 2.69 4.25 8.25
CA GLN A 31 2.99 5.63 7.80
C GLN A 31 3.81 6.40 8.84
N LYS A 32 3.39 6.35 10.11
CA LYS A 32 4.09 7.00 11.20
C LYS A 32 5.50 6.45 11.37
N ALA A 33 5.65 5.13 11.35
CA ALA A 33 6.96 4.49 11.48
C ALA A 33 7.94 4.90 10.37
N ILE A 34 7.50 4.95 9.11
CA ILE A 34 8.37 5.39 8.01
C ILE A 34 8.69 6.88 8.06
N ALA A 35 7.75 7.72 8.51
CA ALA A 35 7.98 9.15 8.69
C ALA A 35 8.99 9.43 9.81
N ASP A 36 8.94 8.66 10.90
CA ASP A 36 9.90 8.75 12.00
C ASP A 36 11.28 8.17 11.60
N LEU A 37 11.31 7.12 10.78
CA LEU A 37 12.54 6.49 10.30
C LEU A 37 13.30 7.35 9.28
N TYR A 38 12.59 7.95 8.31
CA TYR A 38 13.19 8.56 7.12
C TYR A 38 14.28 9.62 7.42
N PRO A 39 14.11 10.55 8.38
CA PRO A 39 15.15 11.52 8.71
C PRO A 39 16.48 10.91 9.14
N HIS A 40 16.47 9.69 9.68
CA HIS A 40 17.69 8.96 10.06
C HIS A 40 18.40 8.30 8.87
N LEU A 41 17.69 8.15 7.74
CA LEU A 41 18.24 7.60 6.51
C LEU A 41 18.94 8.66 5.65
N ILE A 42 18.65 9.96 5.85
CA ILE A 42 19.28 11.09 5.14
C ILE A 42 20.80 11.21 5.39
N PRO A 43 21.33 11.10 6.63
CA PRO A 43 22.76 11.31 6.89
C PRO A 43 23.64 10.13 6.49
N ILE A 44 23.06 8.93 6.49
CA ILE A 44 23.65 7.78 5.83
C ILE A 44 23.59 8.16 4.35
N HIS A 45 24.68 8.07 3.57
CA HIS A 45 24.64 8.30 2.10
C HIS A 45 23.81 7.23 1.35
N ALA A 46 22.72 6.78 1.96
CA ALA A 46 21.64 5.94 1.49
C ALA A 46 20.64 6.71 0.59
N PHE A 47 21.02 7.88 0.05
CA PHE A 47 20.37 8.49 -1.12
C PHE A 47 20.46 7.59 -2.38
N GLY A 48 21.19 6.49 -2.30
CA GLY A 48 21.19 5.43 -3.30
C GLY A 48 19.89 4.66 -3.25
N TYR A 49 18.97 5.04 -4.15
CA TYR A 49 17.87 4.33 -4.82
C TYR A 49 17.26 3.07 -4.17
N ASN A 50 18.08 2.16 -3.64
CA ASN A 50 17.66 0.89 -3.06
C ASN A 50 17.56 0.91 -1.54
N ALA A 51 18.35 1.69 -0.81
CA ALA A 51 18.45 1.50 0.65
C ALA A 51 17.15 1.83 1.42
N PHE A 52 16.41 2.85 0.98
CA PHE A 52 15.08 3.11 1.53
C PHE A 52 14.11 1.98 1.19
N ASP A 53 14.06 1.55 -0.07
CA ASP A 53 13.16 0.49 -0.53
C ASP A 53 13.49 -0.88 0.10
N ASP A 54 14.77 -1.22 0.23
CA ASP A 54 15.31 -2.43 0.87
C ASP A 54 14.90 -2.53 2.35
N ILE A 55 14.69 -1.39 3.02
CA ILE A 55 14.24 -1.34 4.41
C ILE A 55 12.72 -1.30 4.49
N VAL A 56 12.09 -0.44 3.68
CA VAL A 56 10.68 -0.08 3.84
C VAL A 56 9.75 -1.14 3.25
N MET A 57 10.13 -1.81 2.16
CA MET A 57 9.28 -2.86 1.57
C MET A 57 9.13 -4.07 2.51
N PRO A 58 10.21 -4.64 3.11
CA PRO A 58 10.04 -5.68 4.12
C PRO A 58 9.30 -5.18 5.35
N LEU A 59 9.60 -3.95 5.80
CA LEU A 59 8.92 -3.35 6.95
C LEU A 59 7.40 -3.21 6.71
N PHE A 60 6.98 -2.83 5.51
CA PHE A 60 5.57 -2.77 5.14
C PHE A 60 4.91 -4.13 5.25
N TYR A 61 5.53 -5.18 4.69
CA TYR A 61 5.01 -6.53 4.79
C TYR A 61 4.83 -6.97 6.24
N GLU A 62 5.86 -6.76 7.07
CA GLU A 62 5.84 -7.14 8.49
C GLU A 62 4.82 -6.32 9.31
N MET A 63 4.75 -5.01 9.11
CA MET A 63 3.87 -4.15 9.92
C MET A 63 2.41 -4.20 9.46
N VAL A 64 2.16 -4.44 8.18
CA VAL A 64 0.82 -4.34 7.58
C VAL A 64 0.28 -5.71 7.25
N TYR A 65 0.87 -6.45 6.31
CA TYR A 65 0.30 -7.73 5.88
C TYR A 65 0.41 -8.81 6.96
N ASN A 66 1.53 -8.96 7.66
CA ASN A 66 1.60 -9.92 8.75
C ASN A 66 0.59 -9.57 9.87
N THR A 67 0.41 -8.29 10.18
CA THR A 67 -0.64 -7.85 11.13
C THR A 67 -2.03 -8.21 10.62
N PHE A 68 -2.31 -8.02 9.32
CA PHE A 68 -3.57 -8.47 8.72
C PHE A 68 -3.75 -9.98 8.78
N SER A 69 -2.69 -10.78 8.60
CA SER A 69 -2.77 -12.23 8.74
C SER A 69 -3.29 -12.65 10.11
N TYR A 70 -2.72 -12.11 11.18
CA TYR A 70 -3.15 -12.38 12.56
C TYR A 70 -4.50 -11.76 12.90
N LYS A 71 -4.81 -10.59 12.35
CA LYS A 71 -6.10 -9.93 12.59
C LYS A 71 -7.24 -10.70 11.93
N HIS A 72 -7.08 -11.10 10.67
CA HIS A 72 -8.17 -11.69 9.90
C HIS A 72 -8.16 -13.22 9.95
N GLY A 73 -7.11 -13.83 10.50
CA GLY A 73 -6.96 -15.29 10.57
C GLY A 73 -6.70 -15.92 9.20
N ILE A 74 -6.02 -15.19 8.31
CA ILE A 74 -5.77 -15.59 6.92
C ILE A 74 -4.26 -15.69 6.71
N GLU A 75 -3.79 -16.73 6.05
CA GLU A 75 -2.39 -16.82 5.61
C GLU A 75 -2.17 -15.86 4.43
N ILE A 76 -1.39 -14.79 4.63
CA ILE A 76 -1.00 -13.86 3.56
C ILE A 76 0.42 -14.16 3.14
N ASN A 77 0.64 -14.45 1.86
CA ASN A 77 1.94 -14.70 1.28
C ASN A 77 2.46 -13.45 0.52
N GLY A 78 3.73 -13.09 0.72
CA GLY A 78 4.39 -11.98 0.02
C GLY A 78 4.36 -12.08 -1.51
N GLY A 79 4.31 -13.29 -2.08
CA GLY A 79 4.19 -13.50 -3.52
C GLY A 79 2.78 -13.34 -4.09
N GLU A 80 1.78 -13.16 -3.23
CA GLU A 80 0.34 -13.10 -3.52
C GLU A 80 -0.28 -11.79 -3.04
N THR A 81 0.54 -10.79 -2.74
CA THR A 81 0.12 -9.52 -2.21
C THR A 81 0.75 -8.34 -2.95
N HIS A 82 0.08 -7.20 -2.94
CA HIS A 82 0.56 -5.97 -3.53
C HIS A 82 1.82 -5.48 -2.79
N ILE A 83 2.88 -5.27 -3.56
CA ILE A 83 4.18 -4.84 -3.04
C ILE A 83 4.20 -3.31 -2.94
N TYR A 84 4.57 -2.80 -1.76
CA TYR A 84 4.71 -1.37 -1.48
C TYR A 84 5.45 -0.63 -2.61
N ARG A 85 4.89 0.49 -3.07
CA ARG A 85 5.37 1.36 -4.17
C ARG A 85 5.26 0.82 -5.59
N PHE A 86 4.92 -0.45 -5.80
CA PHE A 86 4.80 -1.01 -7.14
C PHE A 86 3.36 -0.99 -7.63
N SER A 87 3.15 -0.52 -8.85
CA SER A 87 1.88 -0.73 -9.54
C SER A 87 1.85 -2.15 -10.11
N LEU A 88 0.72 -2.84 -9.98
CA LEU A 88 0.53 -4.16 -10.58
C LEU A 88 -0.18 -4.02 -11.93
N ARG A 89 0.08 -4.96 -12.84
CA ARG A 89 -0.69 -5.03 -14.10
C ARG A 89 -2.15 -5.39 -13.85
N CYS A 90 -2.42 -6.18 -12.81
CA CYS A 90 -3.74 -6.60 -12.40
C CYS A 90 -3.75 -6.84 -10.89
N TYR A 91 -4.79 -6.36 -10.23
CA TYR A 91 -5.03 -6.52 -8.79
C TYR A 91 -6.00 -7.65 -8.47
N LYS A 92 -6.70 -8.21 -9.47
CA LYS A 92 -7.56 -9.40 -9.27
C LYS A 92 -6.69 -10.60 -8.89
N GLY A 93 -7.11 -11.33 -7.86
CA GLY A 93 -6.35 -12.47 -7.37
C GLY A 93 -5.04 -12.07 -6.69
N ILE A 94 -4.87 -10.81 -6.27
CA ILE A 94 -3.72 -10.35 -5.50
C ILE A 94 -4.24 -9.58 -4.30
N ASN A 95 -3.85 -10.00 -3.09
CA ASN A 95 -4.21 -9.31 -1.86
C ASN A 95 -3.73 -7.86 -1.94
N HIS A 96 -4.58 -6.92 -1.55
CA HIS A 96 -4.26 -5.50 -1.64
C HIS A 96 -5.02 -4.70 -0.59
N ILE A 97 -4.76 -3.39 -0.55
CA ILE A 97 -5.41 -2.48 0.37
C ILE A 97 -6.23 -1.49 -0.46
N ALA A 98 -7.54 -1.51 -0.28
CA ALA A 98 -8.42 -0.52 -0.88
C ALA A 98 -8.34 0.80 -0.10
N CYS A 99 -8.39 1.92 -0.83
CA CYS A 99 -8.59 3.25 -0.27
C CYS A 99 -10.05 3.66 -0.52
N LEU A 100 -10.81 3.81 0.56
CA LEU A 100 -12.21 4.20 0.53
C LEU A 100 -12.33 5.70 0.83
N PRO A 101 -12.70 6.56 -0.14
CA PRO A 101 -12.98 7.96 0.12
C PRO A 101 -14.07 8.14 1.18
N LYS A 102 -13.82 9.03 2.14
CA LYS A 102 -14.78 9.39 3.20
C LYS A 102 -15.90 10.29 2.72
N GLU A 103 -15.66 11.00 1.62
CA GLU A 103 -16.58 11.94 1.00
C GLU A 103 -16.86 11.53 -0.46
N LYS A 104 -17.95 12.06 -1.02
CA LYS A 104 -18.36 11.79 -2.41
C LYS A 104 -17.45 12.45 -3.45
N GLU A 105 -16.80 13.52 -3.02
CA GLU A 105 -15.82 14.26 -3.80
C GLU A 105 -14.52 14.21 -3.02
N ILE A 106 -13.42 13.99 -3.72
CA ILE A 106 -12.09 13.91 -3.10
C ILE A 106 -11.11 14.72 -3.93
N ASP A 107 -10.32 15.53 -3.25
CA ASP A 107 -9.22 16.24 -3.89
C ASP A 107 -8.07 15.27 -4.15
N VAL A 108 -7.62 15.25 -5.40
CA VAL A 108 -6.55 14.39 -5.88
C VAL A 108 -5.47 15.24 -6.53
N LEU A 109 -4.22 14.90 -6.28
CA LEU A 109 -3.05 15.49 -6.90
C LEU A 109 -2.59 14.59 -8.05
N ILE A 110 -2.53 15.15 -9.25
CA ILE A 110 -2.15 14.44 -10.47
C ILE A 110 -1.26 15.37 -11.29
N ASN A 111 -0.07 14.91 -11.67
CA ASN A 111 0.90 15.73 -12.40
C ASN A 111 1.16 17.09 -11.72
N GLU A 112 1.33 17.08 -10.39
CA GLU A 112 1.55 18.29 -9.57
C GLU A 112 0.37 19.28 -9.52
N GLU A 113 -0.78 18.92 -10.08
CA GLU A 113 -2.00 19.75 -10.05
C GLU A 113 -3.10 19.11 -9.19
N TRP A 114 -3.67 19.91 -8.28
CA TRP A 114 -4.83 19.51 -7.50
C TRP A 114 -6.10 19.64 -8.34
N THR A 115 -6.86 18.56 -8.40
CA THR A 115 -8.17 18.50 -9.05
C THR A 115 -9.15 17.77 -8.14
N ASN A 116 -10.44 18.09 -8.27
CA ASN A 116 -11.48 17.44 -7.51
C ASN A 116 -12.08 16.29 -8.34
N MET A 117 -12.15 15.09 -7.76
CA MET A 117 -12.74 13.91 -8.40
C MET A 117 -14.05 13.54 -7.73
N SER A 118 -15.11 13.46 -8.52
CA SER A 118 -16.47 13.14 -8.06
C SER A 118 -16.78 11.64 -8.09
N GLU A 119 -17.70 11.17 -7.25
CA GLU A 119 -18.23 9.78 -7.19
C GLU A 119 -18.53 9.18 -8.57
N GLN A 120 -19.03 9.99 -9.50
CA GLN A 120 -19.37 9.54 -10.86
C GLN A 120 -18.13 9.09 -11.65
N GLU A 121 -16.97 9.69 -11.38
CA GLU A 121 -15.71 9.39 -12.06
C GLU A 121 -15.06 8.10 -11.59
N TRP A 122 -15.42 7.61 -10.40
CA TRP A 122 -14.91 6.36 -9.82
C TRP A 122 -15.99 5.29 -9.57
N LYS A 123 -17.23 5.48 -10.05
CA LYS A 123 -18.36 4.56 -9.85
C LYS A 123 -18.10 3.08 -10.20
N ASP A 124 -17.28 2.81 -11.21
CA ASP A 124 -16.91 1.44 -11.64
C ASP A 124 -15.41 1.14 -11.42
N LYS A 125 -14.80 1.90 -10.51
CA LYS A 125 -13.38 1.86 -10.20
C LYS A 125 -13.17 1.69 -8.70
N SER A 126 -11.97 1.28 -8.34
CA SER A 126 -11.50 1.28 -6.95
C SER A 126 -10.18 2.01 -6.87
N LEU A 127 -9.95 2.69 -5.75
CA LEU A 127 -8.63 3.23 -5.43
C LEU A 127 -7.89 2.17 -4.63
N VAL A 128 -6.70 1.79 -5.09
CA VAL A 128 -5.84 0.82 -4.41
C VAL A 128 -4.62 1.55 -3.88
N PHE A 129 -4.35 1.38 -2.59
CA PHE A 129 -3.15 1.89 -1.95
C PHE A 129 -1.90 1.41 -2.67
N LYS A 130 -0.99 2.33 -2.97
CA LYS A 130 0.32 2.02 -3.54
C LYS A 130 1.45 2.35 -2.58
N ALA A 131 1.48 3.57 -2.07
CA ALA A 131 2.51 4.03 -1.15
C ALA A 131 2.09 5.28 -0.38
N PHE A 132 2.84 5.63 0.66
CA PHE A 132 2.80 6.97 1.23
C PHE A 132 3.87 7.86 0.58
N GLY A 133 3.56 9.15 0.44
CA GLY A 133 4.49 10.16 -0.08
C GLY A 133 3.88 11.55 -0.05
N ASP A 134 4.33 12.42 -0.94
CA ASP A 134 3.87 13.82 -1.04
C ASP A 134 3.62 14.29 -2.49
N GLY A 135 3.83 13.41 -3.48
CA GLY A 135 3.63 13.71 -4.90
C GLY A 135 4.66 14.64 -5.52
N VAL A 136 5.69 15.06 -4.78
CA VAL A 136 6.72 16.01 -5.23
C VAL A 136 8.13 15.47 -5.00
N TYR A 137 8.46 15.11 -3.76
CA TYR A 137 9.77 14.61 -3.38
C TYR A 137 9.73 13.08 -3.22
N ASN A 138 10.45 12.39 -4.10
CA ASN A 138 10.46 10.93 -4.12
C ASN A 138 11.53 10.35 -3.17
N PRO A 139 11.17 9.66 -2.07
CA PRO A 139 12.14 9.07 -1.15
C PRO A 139 13.00 7.95 -1.76
N GLY A 140 12.57 7.40 -2.91
CA GLY A 140 13.24 6.30 -3.61
C GLY A 140 14.30 6.72 -4.62
N GLY A 141 14.60 8.02 -4.79
CA GLY A 141 15.79 8.40 -5.57
C GLY A 141 15.82 9.80 -6.15
N GLY A 142 17.03 10.21 -6.54
CA GLY A 142 17.29 11.42 -7.32
C GLY A 142 17.25 12.73 -6.55
N LEU A 143 17.09 12.68 -5.22
CA LEU A 143 17.03 13.88 -4.38
C LEU A 143 18.41 14.27 -3.86
N GLU A 144 18.70 15.56 -3.92
CA GLU A 144 19.77 16.17 -3.15
C GLU A 144 19.42 16.22 -1.65
N VAL A 145 20.44 16.37 -0.79
CA VAL A 145 20.25 16.37 0.68
C VAL A 145 19.19 17.37 1.15
N GLU A 146 19.15 18.56 0.53
CA GLU A 146 18.17 19.60 0.90
C GLU A 146 16.75 19.25 0.43
N GLU A 147 16.61 18.53 -0.68
CA GLU A 147 15.31 18.08 -1.18
C GLU A 147 14.79 16.91 -0.35
N ALA A 148 15.67 15.99 0.04
CA ALA A 148 15.34 14.87 0.91
C ALA A 148 14.75 15.33 2.25
N LYS A 149 15.18 16.48 2.79
CA LYS A 149 14.60 17.04 4.03
C LYS A 149 13.14 17.48 3.88
N ASN A 150 12.65 17.67 2.65
CA ASN A 150 11.28 18.11 2.37
C ASN A 150 10.32 16.94 2.11
N VAL A 151 10.84 15.72 1.97
CA VAL A 151 10.02 14.51 1.84
C VAL A 151 9.07 14.41 3.03
N ASN A 152 7.80 14.20 2.73
CA ASN A 152 6.80 13.86 3.73
C ASN A 152 5.89 12.74 3.25
N PHE A 153 5.11 12.20 4.18
CA PHE A 153 4.27 11.02 3.98
C PHE A 153 2.80 11.34 4.30
N ASN A 154 2.36 12.55 3.93
CA ASN A 154 1.02 13.04 4.22
C ASN A 154 -0.01 12.67 3.16
N LEU A 155 0.45 12.31 1.96
CA LEU A 155 -0.39 11.82 0.89
C LEU A 155 -0.25 10.31 0.72
N VAL A 156 -1.25 9.73 0.10
CA VAL A 156 -1.31 8.33 -0.33
C VAL A 156 -1.27 8.32 -1.84
N GLU A 157 -0.26 7.67 -2.41
CA GLU A 157 -0.29 7.29 -3.82
C GLU A 157 -1.28 6.14 -3.99
N VAL A 158 -2.20 6.27 -4.95
CA VAL A 158 -3.18 5.24 -5.30
C VAL A 158 -3.13 4.92 -6.78
N ASP A 159 -3.39 3.65 -7.09
CA ASP A 159 -3.76 3.23 -8.43
C ASP A 159 -5.29 3.17 -8.54
N ILE A 160 -5.83 3.80 -9.58
CA ILE A 160 -7.25 3.73 -9.91
C ILE A 160 -7.45 2.53 -10.82
N ILE A 161 -8.10 1.49 -10.33
CA ILE A 161 -8.32 0.23 -11.05
C ILE A 161 -9.74 0.11 -11.57
N SER A 162 -9.95 -0.62 -12.66
CA SER A 162 -11.30 -0.98 -13.12
C SER A 162 -11.81 -2.21 -12.37
N ASN A 163 -13.01 -2.13 -11.79
CA ASN A 163 -13.62 -3.25 -11.06
C ASN A 163 -13.95 -4.44 -11.99
N ALA A 164 -14.15 -4.18 -13.28
CA ALA A 164 -14.46 -5.22 -14.26
C ALA A 164 -13.29 -6.20 -14.48
N ASN A 165 -12.05 -5.73 -14.46
CA ASN A 165 -10.88 -6.53 -14.84
C ASN A 165 -9.66 -6.41 -13.90
N GLY A 166 -9.74 -5.59 -12.86
CA GLY A 166 -8.67 -5.36 -11.88
C GLY A 166 -7.44 -4.64 -12.42
N ARG A 167 -7.47 -4.11 -13.65
CA ARG A 167 -6.32 -3.44 -14.26
C ARG A 167 -6.29 -1.96 -13.90
N PRO A 168 -5.11 -1.37 -13.68
CA PRO A 168 -4.98 0.08 -13.53
C PRO A 168 -5.51 0.81 -14.76
N ALA A 169 -6.42 1.74 -14.52
CA ALA A 169 -6.83 2.76 -15.48
C ALA A 169 -5.98 4.03 -15.35
N LYS A 170 -5.46 4.32 -14.15
CA LYS A 170 -4.59 5.46 -13.86
C LYS A 170 -3.70 5.16 -12.65
N SER A 171 -2.46 5.64 -12.69
CA SER A 171 -1.47 5.56 -11.60
C SER A 171 -0.87 6.94 -11.33
N GLY A 172 -0.09 7.08 -10.26
CA GLY A 172 0.52 8.36 -9.90
C GLY A 172 -0.50 9.41 -9.45
N VAL A 173 -1.60 8.93 -8.85
CA VAL A 173 -2.64 9.76 -8.25
C VAL A 173 -2.36 9.82 -6.76
N PHE A 174 -2.35 11.02 -6.20
CA PHE A 174 -2.14 11.21 -4.77
C PHE A 174 -3.40 11.76 -4.11
N VAL A 175 -3.71 11.29 -2.91
CA VAL A 175 -4.84 11.78 -2.10
C VAL A 175 -4.39 12.05 -0.67
N HIS A 176 -5.05 12.96 0.03
CA HIS A 176 -4.79 13.15 1.45
C HIS A 176 -5.12 11.87 2.23
N LYS A 177 -4.21 11.40 3.09
CA LYS A 177 -4.44 10.19 3.89
C LYS A 177 -5.64 10.34 4.83
N GLU A 178 -5.96 11.57 5.24
CA GLU A 178 -7.12 11.88 6.06
C GLU A 178 -8.44 11.76 5.30
N ALA A 179 -8.42 11.85 3.96
CA ALA A 179 -9.60 11.80 3.10
C ALA A 179 -10.06 10.37 2.76
N VAL A 180 -9.27 9.36 3.12
CA VAL A 180 -9.55 7.94 2.85
C VAL A 180 -9.51 7.09 4.11
N GLU A 181 -10.22 5.98 4.07
CA GLU A 181 -10.06 4.83 4.96
C GLU A 181 -9.36 3.70 4.20
N PHE A 182 -8.65 2.85 4.92
CA PHE A 182 -7.97 1.69 4.36
C PHE A 182 -8.70 0.42 4.75
N GLU A 183 -8.91 -0.46 3.79
CA GLU A 183 -9.54 -1.77 3.99
C GLU A 183 -8.67 -2.85 3.34
N PHE A 184 -8.37 -3.92 4.08
CA PHE A 184 -7.69 -5.07 3.52
C PHE A 184 -8.65 -5.87 2.61
N VAL A 185 -8.24 -6.07 1.37
CA VAL A 185 -8.97 -6.89 0.39
C VAL A 185 -8.24 -8.21 0.24
N ALA A 186 -8.80 -9.24 0.87
CA ALA A 186 -8.37 -10.62 0.68
C ALA A 186 -8.86 -11.13 -0.68
N GLU A 187 -7.93 -11.57 -1.51
CA GLU A 187 -8.20 -12.13 -2.84
C GLU A 187 -7.80 -13.60 -2.86
N THR A 188 -8.51 -14.42 -3.66
CA THR A 188 -8.06 -15.79 -3.92
C THR A 188 -6.99 -15.74 -5.00
N TYR A 189 -5.77 -16.11 -4.65
CA TYR A 189 -4.64 -16.02 -5.56
C TYR A 189 -4.87 -16.82 -6.86
N ASP A 190 -4.66 -16.15 -8.00
CA ASP A 190 -4.79 -16.74 -9.34
C ASP A 190 -3.55 -16.41 -10.18
N GLU A 191 -2.75 -17.45 -10.45
CA GLU A 191 -1.50 -17.37 -11.21
C GLU A 191 -1.69 -16.82 -12.64
N ASN A 192 -2.91 -16.89 -13.19
CA ASN A 192 -3.20 -16.37 -14.54
C ASN A 192 -3.07 -14.84 -14.63
N PHE A 193 -2.99 -14.14 -13.50
CA PHE A 193 -2.77 -12.70 -13.43
C PHE A 193 -1.32 -12.30 -13.16
N LYS A 194 -0.40 -13.25 -12.97
CA LYS A 194 1.05 -12.97 -13.03
C LYS A 194 1.43 -12.68 -14.49
N HIS A 195 2.24 -11.62 -14.66
CA HIS A 195 2.73 -11.02 -15.93
C HIS A 195 1.83 -9.96 -16.53
#